data_AF-A0A955XQ49-F1
#
_entry.id   AF-A0A955XQ49-F1
#
_cell.length_a   1.000
_cell.length_b   1.000
_cell.length_c   1.000
_cell.angle_alpha   90.00
_cell.angle_beta   90.00
_cell.angle_gamma   90.00
#
_symmetry.space_group_name_H-M   'P 1'
#
loop_
_entity.id
_entity.type
_entity.pdbx_description
1 polymer ?
#
loop_
_entity_poly.entity_id
_entity_poly.type
_entity_poly.pdbx_seq_one_letter_code
_entity_poly.pdbx_strand_id
1 'polypeptide(L)'
;ATEKEEDEGVDAPIVGRETIAEQVALKTGLPLDRLVHGEKGWWVGLAERLEPYVVGQVGAVQQTARALVSGRLRAGMGRGPQAVFFFLGPPAVGKRELARALAKEVYGDPKALIQLNMTDFQEAHALSRLIGSPPGYVGYQDEDALVTPLRRRPSSVVLLEDFDRAHPQIQDRFFSLFEEGQIKDTRGMAADASHAVFVATMNTAGAKGDGRIGFFAAAEEGATRERANSVFERHAPQLFTKLRGYAYEPILFESATSRGGKLLGEMFEQRLASFRASLLQGYGLQLDLVGKLEESIRQEACHLSDARELEGLFTARVVEPVMDRLLAGVQGKTISLRGSESDSADTTGGTQGKGHEFVRENTPVPVRRKD
;
A
#
# COMPACT_ATOMS: atom_id res chain seq x y z
N ALA A 1 36.41 -50.76 44.02
CA ALA A 1 36.06 -50.86 42.59
C ALA A 1 35.34 -49.58 42.22
N THR A 2 36.01 -48.76 41.41
CA THR A 2 35.51 -47.55 40.78
C THR A 2 34.61 -47.95 39.62
N GLU A 3 33.30 -47.70 39.72
CA GLU A 3 32.44 -47.58 38.55
C GLU A 3 32.45 -46.10 38.17
N LYS A 4 33.28 -45.78 37.17
CA LYS A 4 33.15 -44.55 36.40
C LYS A 4 32.00 -44.80 35.44
N GLU A 5 30.87 -44.15 35.66
CA GLU A 5 29.89 -43.94 34.61
C GLU A 5 30.55 -43.04 33.56
N GLU A 6 30.87 -43.62 32.42
CA GLU A 6 31.21 -42.89 31.20
C GLU A 6 29.92 -42.24 30.72
N ASP A 7 29.75 -40.95 31.05
CA ASP A 7 28.73 -40.09 30.49
C ASP A 7 29.06 -39.94 28.99
N GLU A 8 28.39 -40.75 28.15
CA GLU A 8 28.41 -40.62 26.70
C GLU A 8 27.95 -39.20 26.36
N GLY A 9 28.91 -38.35 26.02
CA GLY A 9 28.69 -36.97 25.60
C GLY A 9 27.80 -36.91 24.37
N VAL A 10 26.49 -36.89 24.60
CA VAL A 10 25.52 -36.42 23.64
C VAL A 10 25.82 -34.93 23.47
N ASP A 11 26.37 -34.57 22.31
CA ASP A 11 26.59 -33.20 21.89
C ASP A 11 25.23 -32.49 21.82
N ALA A 12 24.77 -32.00 22.97
CA ALA A 12 23.46 -31.41 23.11
C ALA A 12 23.44 -30.13 22.27
N PRO A 13 22.48 -29.95 21.35
CA PRO A 13 22.46 -28.78 20.50
C PRO A 13 22.40 -27.51 21.35
N ILE A 14 23.44 -26.69 21.24
CA ILE A 14 23.56 -25.44 22.01
C ILE A 14 22.56 -24.44 21.42
N VAL A 15 21.55 -24.09 22.22
CA VAL A 15 20.57 -23.06 21.84
C VAL A 15 21.15 -21.67 22.11
N GLY A 16 21.61 -21.01 21.04
CA GLY A 16 22.12 -19.64 21.07
C GLY A 16 21.01 -18.58 20.96
N ARG A 17 21.39 -17.31 21.13
CA ARG A 17 20.46 -16.17 20.99
C ARG A 17 19.87 -16.08 19.58
N GLU A 18 20.68 -16.41 18.59
CA GLU A 18 20.35 -16.39 17.16
C GLU A 18 19.30 -17.46 16.85
N THR A 19 19.46 -18.68 17.37
CA THR A 19 18.48 -19.76 17.22
C THR A 19 17.13 -19.39 17.85
N ILE A 20 17.14 -18.75 19.02
CA ILE A 20 15.91 -18.25 19.66
C ILE A 20 15.28 -17.16 18.80
N ALA A 21 16.07 -16.21 18.29
CA ALA A 21 15.58 -15.12 17.45
C ALA A 21 14.96 -15.63 16.14
N GLU A 22 15.53 -16.66 15.51
CA GLU A 22 14.97 -17.32 14.32
C GLU A 22 13.60 -17.94 14.60
N GLN A 23 13.46 -18.66 15.72
CA GLN A 23 12.18 -19.27 16.11
C GLN A 23 11.12 -18.21 16.45
N VAL A 24 11.53 -17.11 17.09
CA VAL A 24 10.63 -15.98 17.38
C VAL A 24 10.22 -15.26 16.09
N ALA A 25 11.15 -15.00 15.17
CA ALA A 25 10.86 -14.39 13.87
C ALA A 25 9.83 -15.21 13.09
N LEU A 26 10.02 -16.54 13.03
CA LEU A 26 9.14 -17.44 12.32
C LEU A 26 7.73 -17.50 12.91
N LYS A 27 7.59 -17.43 14.25
CA LYS A 27 6.30 -17.46 14.94
C LYS A 27 5.57 -16.10 14.95
N THR A 28 6.31 -15.00 15.04
CA THR A 28 5.73 -13.66 15.24
C THR A 28 5.61 -12.85 13.95
N GLY A 29 6.40 -13.20 12.93
CA GLY A 29 6.52 -12.42 11.70
C GLY A 29 7.39 -11.15 11.84
N LEU A 30 8.12 -11.00 12.96
CA LEU A 30 9.08 -9.90 13.13
C LEU A 30 10.37 -10.17 12.33
N PRO A 31 11.01 -9.12 11.76
CA PRO A 31 12.30 -9.27 11.09
C PRO A 31 13.37 -9.85 12.01
N LEU A 32 14.08 -10.88 11.54
CA LEU A 32 15.17 -11.50 12.30
C LEU A 32 16.26 -10.47 12.67
N ASP A 33 16.63 -9.63 11.70
CA ASP A 33 17.62 -8.57 11.90
C ASP A 33 17.25 -7.63 13.06
N ARG A 34 15.95 -7.29 13.16
CA ARG A 34 15.41 -6.46 14.25
C ARG A 34 15.51 -7.16 15.62
N LEU A 35 15.37 -8.49 15.66
CA LEU A 35 15.48 -9.27 16.89
C LEU A 35 16.94 -9.46 17.34
N VAL A 36 17.87 -9.59 16.39
CA VAL A 36 19.30 -9.83 16.66
C VAL A 36 20.06 -8.54 16.98
N HIS A 37 19.89 -7.50 16.16
CA HIS A 37 20.66 -6.24 16.26
C HIS A 37 19.92 -5.12 17.01
N GLY A 38 18.66 -5.36 17.37
CA GLY A 38 17.81 -4.41 18.10
C GLY A 38 17.04 -3.44 17.19
N GLU A 39 16.01 -2.81 17.75
CA GLU A 39 15.02 -2.07 16.96
C GLU A 39 15.33 -0.58 16.73
N LYS A 40 16.36 -0.02 17.38
CA LYS A 40 16.65 1.43 17.27
C LYS A 40 16.92 1.86 15.83
N GLY A 41 17.83 1.16 15.15
CA GLY A 41 18.16 1.44 13.75
C GLY A 41 16.99 1.22 12.80
N TRP A 42 16.05 0.34 13.16
CA TRP A 42 14.86 0.03 12.35
C TRP A 42 13.95 1.24 12.18
N TRP A 43 13.83 2.07 13.21
CA TRP A 43 12.96 3.26 13.20
C TRP A 43 13.63 4.50 12.61
N VAL A 44 14.97 4.57 12.67
CA VAL A 44 15.73 5.66 12.07
C VAL A 44 15.53 5.64 10.56
N GLY A 45 15.23 6.81 9.98
CA GLY A 45 15.06 6.93 8.54
C GLY A 45 13.76 6.33 7.99
N LEU A 46 12.79 5.97 8.83
CA LEU A 46 11.57 5.27 8.38
C LEU A 46 10.76 6.14 7.40
N ALA A 47 10.63 7.44 7.64
CA ALA A 47 9.89 8.32 6.76
C ALA A 47 10.56 8.39 5.38
N GLU A 48 11.88 8.55 5.35
CA GLU A 48 12.70 8.62 4.15
C GLU A 48 12.65 7.31 3.35
N ARG A 49 12.51 6.16 4.02
CA ARG A 49 12.28 4.88 3.33
C ARG A 49 10.86 4.73 2.79
N LEU A 50 9.87 5.38 3.40
CA LEU A 50 8.47 5.32 2.96
C LEU A 50 8.14 6.33 1.84
N GLU A 51 8.84 7.47 1.78
CA GLU A 51 8.65 8.52 0.79
C GLU A 51 8.69 8.02 -0.67
N PRO A 52 9.63 7.14 -1.08
CA PRO A 52 9.69 6.59 -2.43
C PRO A 52 8.51 5.68 -2.82
N TYR A 53 7.60 5.36 -1.91
CA TYR A 53 6.40 4.58 -2.24
C TYR A 53 5.18 5.47 -2.49
N VAL A 54 5.17 6.71 -1.96
CA VAL A 54 4.00 7.58 -2.03
C VAL A 54 4.39 9.01 -2.37
N VAL A 55 4.09 9.38 -3.62
CA VAL A 55 4.44 10.66 -4.20
C VAL A 55 3.51 11.77 -3.69
N GLY A 56 4.09 12.89 -3.28
CA GLY A 56 3.33 14.09 -2.90
C GLY A 56 2.68 14.07 -1.52
N GLN A 57 2.94 13.05 -0.70
CA GLN A 57 2.30 12.87 0.61
C GLN A 57 3.30 12.94 1.77
N VAL A 58 4.35 13.77 1.64
CA VAL A 58 5.43 13.91 2.63
C VAL A 58 4.88 14.10 4.06
N GLY A 59 3.90 14.98 4.24
CA GLY A 59 3.28 15.23 5.55
C GLY A 59 2.57 13.98 6.12
N ALA A 60 1.85 13.24 5.29
CA ALA A 60 1.19 12.00 5.70
C ALA A 60 2.21 10.91 6.07
N VAL A 61 3.29 10.78 5.28
CA VAL A 61 4.37 9.83 5.53
C VAL A 61 5.09 10.14 6.85
N GLN A 62 5.46 11.41 7.08
CA GLN A 62 6.11 11.84 8.31
C GLN A 62 5.22 11.64 9.54
N GLN A 63 3.94 12.01 9.45
CA GLN A 63 2.97 11.79 10.54
C GLN A 63 2.81 10.30 10.84
N THR A 64 2.72 9.45 9.80
CA THR A 64 2.62 7.99 9.94
C THR A 64 3.85 7.42 10.65
N ALA A 65 5.05 7.78 10.19
CA ALA A 65 6.31 7.31 10.79
C ALA A 65 6.43 7.73 12.26
N ARG A 66 6.12 8.99 12.58
CA ARG A 66 6.14 9.51 13.94
C ARG A 66 5.12 8.81 14.85
N ALA A 67 3.92 8.59 14.37
CA ALA A 67 2.86 7.91 15.10
C ALA A 67 3.18 6.42 15.33
N LEU A 68 3.86 5.75 14.40
CA LEU A 68 4.34 4.38 14.59
C LEU A 68 5.38 4.27 15.70
N VAL A 69 6.35 5.17 15.72
CA VAL A 69 7.39 5.22 16.78
C VAL A 69 6.75 5.53 18.13
N SER A 70 5.81 6.47 18.17
CA SER A 70 5.06 6.83 19.38
C SER A 70 4.19 5.67 19.87
N GLY A 71 3.49 5.00 18.94
CA GLY A 71 2.66 3.83 19.20
C GLY A 71 3.47 2.65 19.73
N ARG A 72 4.68 2.43 19.23
CA ARG A 72 5.61 1.40 19.75
C ARG A 72 5.95 1.61 21.22
N LEU A 73 6.15 2.86 21.64
CA LEU A 73 6.38 3.20 23.06
C LEU A 73 5.13 2.93 23.91
N ARG A 74 3.93 3.13 23.34
CA ARG A 74 2.64 2.89 24.01
C ARG A 74 2.27 1.41 24.09
N ALA A 75 2.54 0.62 23.05
CA ALA A 75 2.27 -0.81 23.01
C ALA A 75 3.02 -1.57 24.11
N GLY A 76 4.19 -1.07 24.54
CA GLY A 76 4.90 -1.59 25.72
C GLY A 76 4.13 -1.43 27.04
N MET A 77 3.07 -0.61 27.09
CA MET A 77 2.19 -0.40 28.24
C MET A 77 0.91 -1.28 28.20
N GLY A 78 0.79 -2.16 27.20
CA GLY A 78 -0.10 -3.33 27.26
C GLY A 78 -1.57 -3.12 26.90
N ARG A 79 -1.92 -2.19 26.00
CA ARG A 79 -3.30 -2.11 25.45
C ARG A 79 -3.33 -1.70 23.98
N GLY A 80 -4.14 -2.43 23.21
CA GLY A 80 -4.45 -2.14 21.81
C GLY A 80 -3.34 -2.49 20.81
N PRO A 81 -3.62 -2.34 19.50
CA PRO A 81 -2.63 -2.52 18.45
C PRO A 81 -1.48 -1.51 18.52
N GLN A 82 -0.38 -1.80 17.82
CA GLN A 82 0.79 -0.91 17.78
C GLN A 82 0.42 0.49 17.27
N ALA A 83 -0.43 0.56 16.25
CA ALA A 83 -1.02 1.80 15.77
C ALA A 83 -2.34 1.54 15.03
N VAL A 84 -3.24 2.51 15.10
CA VAL A 84 -4.49 2.52 14.34
C VAL A 84 -4.56 3.83 13.56
N PHE A 85 -4.48 3.73 12.24
CA PHE A 85 -4.50 4.85 11.32
C PHE A 85 -5.85 4.98 10.64
N PHE A 86 -6.34 6.22 10.50
CA PHE A 86 -7.43 6.56 9.60
C PHE A 86 -6.90 7.43 8.47
N PHE A 87 -6.68 6.83 7.31
CA PHE A 87 -6.21 7.50 6.10
C PHE A 87 -7.39 8.14 5.36
N LEU A 88 -7.48 9.45 5.44
CA LEU A 88 -8.55 10.27 4.90
C LEU A 88 -8.08 10.94 3.63
N GLY A 89 -8.82 10.84 2.53
CA GLY A 89 -8.47 11.56 1.31
C GLY A 89 -9.24 11.07 0.08
N PRO A 90 -8.99 11.68 -1.10
CA PRO A 90 -9.58 11.22 -2.35
C PRO A 90 -9.13 9.82 -2.77
N PRO A 91 -9.73 9.20 -3.80
CA PRO A 91 -9.19 7.98 -4.39
C PRO A 91 -7.82 8.24 -5.04
N ALA A 92 -7.04 7.17 -5.22
CA ALA A 92 -5.76 7.18 -5.95
C ALA A 92 -4.63 8.10 -5.43
N VAL A 93 -4.74 8.68 -4.23
CA VAL A 93 -3.68 9.50 -3.60
C VAL A 93 -2.59 8.69 -2.86
N GLY A 94 -2.58 7.36 -3.00
CA GLY A 94 -1.53 6.50 -2.42
C GLY A 94 -1.80 5.93 -1.02
N LYS A 95 -3.02 6.06 -0.46
CA LYS A 95 -3.40 5.48 0.85
C LYS A 95 -3.05 3.99 1.00
N ARG A 96 -3.44 3.19 0.00
CA ARG A 96 -3.18 1.74 -0.02
C ARG A 96 -1.71 1.41 -0.27
N GLU A 97 -1.03 2.26 -1.02
CA GLU A 97 0.39 2.09 -1.31
C GLU A 97 1.22 2.34 -0.05
N LEU A 98 0.86 3.35 0.75
CA LEU A 98 1.50 3.54 2.05
C LEU A 98 1.31 2.32 2.96
N ALA A 99 0.11 1.72 3.00
CA ALA A 99 -0.13 0.51 3.80
C ALA A 99 0.72 -0.68 3.35
N ARG A 100 0.88 -0.89 2.02
CA ARG A 100 1.78 -1.89 1.46
C ARG A 100 3.24 -1.61 1.82
N ALA A 101 3.68 -0.36 1.70
CA ALA A 101 5.01 0.06 2.06
C ALA A 101 5.28 -0.16 3.56
N LEU A 102 4.31 0.10 4.43
CA LEU A 102 4.42 -0.19 5.86
C LEU A 102 4.65 -1.68 6.12
N ALA A 103 3.97 -2.59 5.42
CA ALA A 103 4.19 -4.03 5.61
C ALA A 103 5.64 -4.41 5.31
N LYS A 104 6.18 -3.88 4.21
CA LYS A 104 7.55 -4.10 3.79
C LYS A 104 8.57 -3.45 4.73
N GLU A 105 8.42 -2.16 5.04
CA GLU A 105 9.42 -1.39 5.79
C GLU A 105 9.36 -1.62 7.30
N VAL A 106 8.20 -1.96 7.86
CA VAL A 106 8.02 -2.18 9.31
C VAL A 106 8.22 -3.65 9.69
N TYR A 107 7.74 -4.58 8.87
CA TYR A 107 7.81 -6.02 9.16
C TYR A 107 8.76 -6.80 8.24
N GLY A 108 9.46 -6.12 7.33
CA GLY A 108 10.47 -6.74 6.46
C GLY A 108 9.89 -7.65 5.38
N ASP A 109 8.55 -7.69 5.24
CA ASP A 109 7.88 -8.64 4.36
C ASP A 109 6.60 -8.02 3.77
N PRO A 110 6.52 -7.81 2.44
CA PRO A 110 5.30 -7.35 1.78
C PRO A 110 4.08 -8.27 2.02
N LYS A 111 4.29 -9.56 2.31
CA LYS A 111 3.22 -10.51 2.64
C LYS A 111 2.70 -10.35 4.07
N ALA A 112 3.29 -9.46 4.87
CA ALA A 112 2.76 -9.06 6.17
C ALA A 112 1.52 -8.15 6.06
N LEU A 113 0.93 -8.00 4.87
CA LEU A 113 -0.30 -7.25 4.64
C LEU A 113 -1.51 -8.18 4.63
N ILE A 114 -2.43 -7.97 5.56
CA ILE A 114 -3.78 -8.53 5.56
C ILE A 114 -4.70 -7.45 4.98
N GLN A 115 -5.35 -7.72 3.86
CA GLN A 115 -6.17 -6.75 3.14
C GLN A 115 -7.64 -7.15 3.18
N LEU A 116 -8.51 -6.26 3.64
CA LEU A 116 -9.94 -6.48 3.77
C LEU A 116 -10.70 -5.32 3.11
N ASN A 117 -11.52 -5.63 2.11
CA ASN A 117 -12.40 -4.64 1.50
C ASN A 117 -13.71 -4.55 2.28
N MET A 118 -13.93 -3.44 3.00
CA MET A 118 -15.10 -3.28 3.86
C MET A 118 -16.42 -3.14 3.10
N THR A 119 -16.36 -2.89 1.79
CA THR A 119 -17.52 -2.98 0.89
C THR A 119 -18.12 -4.38 0.88
N ASP A 120 -17.30 -5.43 1.05
CA ASP A 120 -17.77 -6.82 1.14
C ASP A 120 -18.45 -7.10 2.50
N PHE A 121 -18.32 -6.20 3.46
CA PHE A 121 -18.79 -6.34 4.85
C PHE A 121 -19.92 -5.35 5.18
N GLN A 122 -20.71 -4.95 4.18
CA GLN A 122 -21.85 -4.03 4.35
C GLN A 122 -23.04 -4.64 5.11
N GLU A 123 -23.15 -5.96 5.11
CA GLU A 123 -24.28 -6.68 5.70
C GLU A 123 -23.89 -7.34 7.03
N ALA A 124 -24.81 -7.37 8.00
CA ALA A 124 -24.54 -7.89 9.34
C ALA A 124 -24.00 -9.33 9.35
N HIS A 125 -24.52 -10.18 8.47
CA HIS A 125 -24.12 -11.58 8.38
C HIS A 125 -22.71 -11.77 7.82
N ALA A 126 -22.11 -10.74 7.20
CA ALA A 126 -20.71 -10.79 6.77
C ALA A 126 -19.72 -10.88 7.94
N LEU A 127 -20.19 -10.62 9.18
CA LEU A 127 -19.38 -10.83 10.38
C LEU A 127 -18.85 -12.27 10.48
N SER A 128 -19.62 -13.28 10.07
CA SER A 128 -19.14 -14.67 10.08
C SER A 128 -17.99 -14.91 9.10
N ARG A 129 -17.90 -14.15 7.99
CA ARG A 129 -16.73 -14.22 7.11
C ARG A 129 -15.50 -13.57 7.74
N LEU A 130 -15.68 -12.59 8.61
CA LEU A 130 -14.58 -11.89 9.29
C LEU A 130 -13.97 -12.70 10.44
N ILE A 131 -14.83 -13.33 11.26
CA ILE A 131 -14.43 -14.04 12.49
C ILE A 131 -14.79 -15.53 12.52
N GLY A 132 -15.22 -16.09 11.38
CA GLY A 132 -15.61 -17.48 11.22
C GLY A 132 -17.08 -17.74 11.55
N SER A 133 -17.69 -18.71 10.87
CA SER A 133 -19.04 -19.18 11.20
C SER A 133 -19.03 -20.06 12.46
N PRO A 134 -20.09 -20.03 13.30
CA PRO A 134 -20.21 -20.94 14.43
C PRO A 134 -20.31 -22.42 14.01
N PRO A 135 -19.99 -23.37 14.90
CA PRO A 135 -20.20 -24.80 14.65
C PRO A 135 -21.63 -25.11 14.21
N GLY A 136 -21.79 -25.84 13.10
CA GLY A 136 -23.09 -26.23 12.55
C GLY A 136 -23.72 -25.27 11.53
N TYR A 137 -23.04 -24.16 11.19
CA TYR A 137 -23.46 -23.23 10.14
C TYR A 137 -22.68 -23.42 8.84
N VAL A 138 -23.26 -23.00 7.71
CA VAL A 138 -22.57 -22.96 6.42
C VAL A 138 -21.33 -22.05 6.53
N GLY A 139 -20.20 -22.52 5.99
CA GLY A 139 -18.91 -21.85 6.08
C GLY A 139 -18.14 -22.07 7.39
N TYR A 140 -18.56 -23.04 8.23
CA TYR A 140 -17.82 -23.41 9.44
C TYR A 140 -16.38 -23.91 9.16
N GLN A 141 -16.15 -24.52 8.01
CA GLN A 141 -14.82 -24.98 7.60
C GLN A 141 -14.02 -23.93 6.82
N ASP A 142 -14.65 -22.80 6.46
CA ASP A 142 -13.97 -21.75 5.73
C ASP A 142 -13.05 -20.99 6.70
N GLU A 143 -11.86 -20.62 6.22
CA GLU A 143 -10.97 -19.76 6.99
C GLU A 143 -11.58 -18.36 7.07
N ASP A 144 -11.62 -17.83 8.29
CA ASP A 144 -12.05 -16.46 8.53
C ASP A 144 -11.01 -15.45 8.00
N ALA A 145 -11.49 -14.26 7.63
CA ALA A 145 -10.67 -13.28 6.93
C ALA A 145 -9.67 -12.53 7.83
N LEU A 146 -9.81 -12.58 9.15
CA LEU A 146 -9.02 -11.74 10.06
C LEU A 146 -8.35 -12.50 11.21
N VAL A 147 -9.11 -13.21 12.03
CA VAL A 147 -8.62 -13.88 13.24
C VAL A 147 -7.57 -14.94 12.89
N THR A 148 -7.84 -15.83 11.93
CA THR A 148 -6.89 -16.88 11.54
C THR A 148 -5.61 -16.30 10.90
N PRO A 149 -5.68 -15.39 9.91
CA PRO A 149 -4.50 -14.71 9.38
C PRO A 149 -3.69 -13.97 10.45
N LEU A 150 -4.35 -13.23 11.34
CA LEU A 150 -3.70 -12.48 12.40
C LEU A 150 -3.04 -13.40 13.45
N ARG A 151 -3.63 -14.56 13.75
CA ARG A 151 -3.00 -15.60 14.61
C ARG A 151 -1.76 -16.19 13.96
N ARG A 152 -1.77 -16.42 12.64
CA ARG A 152 -0.62 -16.92 11.90
C ARG A 152 0.51 -15.89 11.85
N ARG A 153 0.16 -14.60 11.75
CA ARG A 153 1.12 -13.51 11.70
C ARG A 153 0.67 -12.28 12.50
N PRO A 154 0.94 -12.26 13.81
CA PRO A 154 0.55 -11.14 14.69
C PRO A 154 1.21 -9.82 14.32
N SER A 155 2.44 -9.86 13.80
CA SER A 155 3.17 -8.68 13.30
C SER A 155 2.84 -8.46 11.83
N SER A 156 1.75 -7.73 11.59
CA SER A 156 1.20 -7.47 10.27
C SER A 156 0.60 -6.07 10.16
N VAL A 157 0.44 -5.60 8.92
CA VAL A 157 -0.42 -4.46 8.59
C VAL A 157 -1.78 -5.01 8.21
N VAL A 158 -2.84 -4.55 8.86
CA VAL A 158 -4.23 -4.86 8.51
C VAL A 158 -4.83 -3.65 7.81
N LEU A 159 -5.02 -3.74 6.49
CA LEU A 159 -5.63 -2.70 5.66
C LEU A 159 -7.13 -2.93 5.55
N LEU A 160 -7.91 -1.98 6.09
CA LEU A 160 -9.37 -1.93 6.00
C LEU A 160 -9.76 -0.89 4.92
N GLU A 161 -10.03 -1.37 3.71
CA GLU A 161 -10.41 -0.49 2.60
C GLU A 161 -11.86 -0.02 2.73
N ASP A 162 -12.11 1.28 2.53
CA ASP A 162 -13.44 1.91 2.62
C ASP A 162 -14.19 1.60 3.94
N PHE A 163 -13.54 1.83 5.08
CA PHE A 163 -14.05 1.44 6.41
C PHE A 163 -15.39 2.06 6.79
N ASP A 164 -15.71 3.23 6.23
CA ASP A 164 -17.01 3.89 6.37
C ASP A 164 -18.17 3.09 5.75
N ARG A 165 -17.87 2.12 4.88
CA ARG A 165 -18.86 1.23 4.23
C ARG A 165 -19.17 -0.02 5.04
N ALA A 166 -18.35 -0.40 6.02
CA ALA A 166 -18.61 -1.58 6.84
C ALA A 166 -19.96 -1.46 7.59
N HIS A 167 -20.61 -2.60 7.83
CA HIS A 167 -21.77 -2.66 8.71
C HIS A 167 -21.41 -2.15 10.13
N PRO A 168 -22.30 -1.42 10.83
CA PRO A 168 -22.00 -0.88 12.15
C PRO A 168 -21.53 -1.90 13.19
N GLN A 169 -22.11 -3.11 13.19
CA GLN A 169 -21.68 -4.19 14.09
C GLN A 169 -20.24 -4.65 13.82
N ILE A 170 -19.77 -4.57 12.57
CA ILE A 170 -18.39 -4.93 12.21
C ILE A 170 -17.45 -3.82 12.66
N GLN A 171 -17.83 -2.56 12.47
CA GLN A 171 -17.08 -1.41 13.00
C GLN A 171 -16.94 -1.49 14.52
N ASP A 172 -18.01 -1.83 15.24
CA ASP A 172 -17.99 -1.99 16.70
C ASP A 172 -17.02 -3.09 17.14
N ARG A 173 -16.91 -4.19 16.38
CA ARG A 173 -15.91 -5.25 16.65
C ARG A 173 -14.48 -4.76 16.48
N PHE A 174 -14.21 -3.96 15.46
CA PHE A 174 -12.89 -3.34 15.30
C PHE A 174 -12.58 -2.34 16.41
N PHE A 175 -13.56 -1.58 16.90
CA PHE A 175 -13.34 -0.69 18.04
C PHE A 175 -12.97 -1.45 19.30
N SER A 176 -13.70 -2.52 19.65
CA SER A 176 -13.31 -3.41 20.75
C SER A 176 -11.89 -3.97 20.55
N LEU A 177 -11.54 -4.39 19.33
CA LEU A 177 -10.17 -4.84 19.02
C LEU A 177 -9.15 -3.73 19.28
N PHE A 178 -9.41 -2.49 18.84
CA PHE A 178 -8.48 -1.36 19.01
C PHE A 178 -8.21 -1.00 20.47
N GLU A 179 -9.17 -1.26 21.36
CA GLU A 179 -9.02 -1.06 22.80
C GLU A 179 -8.37 -2.27 23.49
N GLU A 180 -8.86 -3.48 23.21
CA GLU A 180 -8.43 -4.70 23.90
C GLU A 180 -7.10 -5.25 23.36
N GLY A 181 -6.76 -4.93 22.10
CA GLY A 181 -5.62 -5.52 21.40
C GLY A 181 -5.81 -6.99 21.03
N GLN A 182 -7.03 -7.52 21.14
CA GLN A 182 -7.35 -8.91 20.83
C GLN A 182 -8.68 -9.03 20.09
N ILE A 183 -8.81 -10.10 19.30
CA ILE A 183 -10.07 -10.46 18.65
C ILE A 183 -10.26 -11.97 18.71
N LYS A 184 -11.49 -12.43 18.96
CA LYS A 184 -11.82 -13.85 19.06
C LYS A 184 -12.66 -14.29 17.86
N ASP A 185 -12.39 -15.50 17.38
CA ASP A 185 -13.27 -16.19 16.45
C ASP A 185 -14.53 -16.71 17.17
N THR A 186 -15.50 -17.21 16.40
CA THR A 186 -16.74 -17.80 16.95
C THR A 186 -16.53 -19.09 17.73
N ARG A 187 -15.33 -19.69 17.69
CA ARG A 187 -14.93 -20.85 18.49
C ARG A 187 -14.26 -20.45 19.81
N GLY A 188 -14.04 -19.14 20.03
CA GLY A 188 -13.35 -18.60 21.20
C GLY A 188 -11.83 -18.54 21.08
N MET A 189 -11.26 -18.87 19.93
CA MET A 189 -9.83 -18.74 19.68
C MET A 189 -9.46 -17.27 19.51
N ALA A 190 -8.50 -16.79 20.31
CA ALA A 190 -8.06 -15.40 20.28
C ALA A 190 -6.86 -15.19 19.33
N ALA A 191 -6.87 -14.06 18.62
CA ALA A 191 -5.73 -13.46 17.96
C ALA A 191 -5.22 -12.27 18.78
N ASP A 192 -3.91 -12.19 18.95
CA ASP A 192 -3.25 -11.02 19.53
C ASP A 192 -2.90 -10.02 18.42
N ALA A 193 -3.34 -8.77 18.60
CA ALA A 193 -3.15 -7.67 17.67
C ALA A 193 -2.16 -6.62 18.20
N SER A 194 -1.53 -6.85 19.35
CA SER A 194 -0.63 -5.89 20.01
C SER A 194 0.57 -5.46 19.15
N HIS A 195 0.98 -6.31 18.21
CA HIS A 195 2.04 -6.04 17.25
C HIS A 195 1.53 -5.72 15.84
N ALA A 196 0.22 -5.59 15.65
CA ALA A 196 -0.36 -5.25 14.37
C ALA A 196 -0.51 -3.74 14.21
N VAL A 197 -0.45 -3.28 12.96
CA VAL A 197 -0.75 -1.90 12.57
C VAL A 197 -2.02 -1.93 11.74
N PHE A 198 -3.06 -1.23 12.18
CA PHE A 198 -4.30 -1.10 11.43
C PHE A 198 -4.28 0.16 10.59
N VAL A 199 -4.67 0.04 9.33
CA VAL A 199 -4.85 1.16 8.40
C VAL A 199 -6.28 1.11 7.88
N ALA A 200 -7.15 1.95 8.40
CA ALA A 200 -8.49 2.17 7.87
C ALA A 200 -8.46 3.29 6.83
N THR A 201 -8.94 3.04 5.62
CA THR A 201 -9.03 4.08 4.59
C THR A 201 -10.46 4.58 4.45
N MET A 202 -10.62 5.86 4.17
CA MET A 202 -11.92 6.46 3.84
C MET A 202 -11.77 7.36 2.63
N ASN A 203 -12.69 7.23 1.68
CA ASN A 203 -12.76 8.12 0.54
C ASN A 203 -13.53 9.40 0.90
N THR A 204 -12.79 10.46 1.21
CA THR A 204 -13.36 11.76 1.59
C THR A 204 -13.47 12.73 0.40
N ALA A 205 -13.40 12.22 -0.84
CA ALA A 205 -13.67 13.02 -2.03
C ALA A 205 -15.12 13.52 -1.99
N GLY A 206 -15.30 14.83 -1.79
CA GLY A 206 -16.63 15.42 -1.70
C GLY A 206 -16.95 16.10 -0.37
N ALA A 207 -16.07 16.05 0.63
CA ALA A 207 -16.05 17.03 1.71
C ALA A 207 -15.58 18.40 1.18
N LYS A 208 -16.26 18.92 0.15
CA LYS A 208 -16.16 20.30 -0.30
C LYS A 208 -16.71 21.15 0.84
N GLY A 209 -15.83 21.54 1.76
CA GLY A 209 -16.04 22.78 2.48
C GLY A 209 -15.98 23.90 1.45
N ASP A 210 -16.99 24.76 1.45
CA ASP A 210 -16.97 26.10 0.85
C ASP A 210 -15.56 26.68 0.84
N GLY A 211 -15.20 27.34 -0.27
CA GLY A 211 -13.88 27.91 -0.59
C GLY A 211 -13.28 28.88 0.42
N ARG A 212 -12.99 28.39 1.64
CA ARG A 212 -12.30 29.08 2.73
C ARG A 212 -11.20 28.24 3.38
N ILE A 213 -10.93 27.03 2.90
CA ILE A 213 -9.77 26.23 3.33
C ILE A 213 -8.55 26.68 2.52
N GLY A 214 -8.17 27.93 2.70
CA GLY A 214 -7.09 28.56 1.95
C GLY A 214 -6.56 29.76 2.69
N PHE A 215 -6.21 29.63 3.97
CA PHE A 215 -5.32 30.56 4.69
C PHE A 215 -4.96 30.00 6.07
N PHE A 216 -4.17 28.93 6.10
CA PHE A 216 -3.26 28.67 7.22
C PHE A 216 -2.01 28.02 6.62
N ALA A 217 -1.15 28.91 6.13
CA ALA A 217 0.24 28.62 5.85
C ALA A 217 0.96 28.23 7.13
N ALA A 218 2.02 27.43 6.95
CA ALA A 218 3.06 27.05 7.91
C ALA A 218 2.66 26.07 9.03
N ALA A 219 3.26 24.88 8.89
CA ALA A 219 3.58 23.86 9.88
C ALA A 219 3.36 24.19 11.37
N GLU A 220 2.32 23.58 11.94
CA GLU A 220 2.37 22.98 13.26
C GLU A 220 1.69 21.60 13.19
N GLU A 221 2.23 20.60 13.89
CA GLU A 221 1.69 19.23 13.93
C GLU A 221 0.25 19.19 14.48
N GLY A 222 -0.12 20.15 15.33
CA GLY A 222 -1.48 20.32 15.84
C GLY A 222 -2.48 20.74 14.76
N ALA A 223 -2.09 21.68 13.88
CA ALA A 223 -2.96 22.20 12.83
C ALA A 223 -3.31 21.13 11.77
N THR A 224 -2.41 20.18 11.50
CA THR A 224 -2.65 19.09 10.55
C THR A 224 -3.60 18.04 11.11
N ARG A 225 -3.43 17.65 12.38
CA ARG A 225 -4.33 16.68 13.04
C ARG A 225 -5.74 17.24 13.22
N GLU A 226 -5.87 18.51 13.61
CA GLU A 226 -7.16 19.19 13.73
C GLU A 226 -7.91 19.23 12.40
N ARG A 227 -7.22 19.55 11.30
CA ARG A 227 -7.80 19.49 9.95
C ARG A 227 -8.27 18.08 9.62
N ALA A 228 -7.44 17.07 9.87
CA ALA A 228 -7.81 15.67 9.62
C ALA A 228 -9.06 15.26 10.42
N ASN A 229 -9.13 15.61 11.71
CA ASN A 229 -10.32 15.41 12.54
C ASN A 229 -11.55 16.11 11.97
N SER A 230 -11.43 17.37 11.54
CA SER A 230 -12.55 18.11 10.94
C SER A 230 -13.08 17.46 9.65
N VAL A 231 -12.20 16.85 8.87
CA VAL A 231 -12.57 16.12 7.65
C VAL A 231 -13.25 14.80 8.03
N PHE A 232 -12.72 14.09 9.03
CA PHE A 232 -13.32 12.86 9.54
C PHE A 232 -14.72 13.10 10.09
N GLU A 233 -14.88 14.07 11.00
CA GLU A 233 -16.16 14.38 11.63
C GLU A 233 -17.24 14.76 10.60
N ARG A 234 -16.86 15.50 9.55
CA ARG A 234 -17.78 15.84 8.46
C ARG A 234 -18.14 14.65 7.57
N HIS A 235 -17.17 13.79 7.26
CA HIS A 235 -17.38 12.64 6.36
C HIS A 235 -18.14 11.51 7.03
N ALA A 236 -17.80 11.18 8.27
CA ALA A 236 -18.35 10.05 9.01
C ALA A 236 -18.60 10.41 10.48
N PRO A 237 -19.59 11.28 10.78
CA PRO A 237 -19.84 11.82 12.12
C PRO A 237 -20.13 10.73 13.16
N GLN A 238 -20.84 9.68 12.77
CA GLN A 238 -21.15 8.55 13.65
C GLN A 238 -19.89 7.78 14.05
N LEU A 239 -18.99 7.52 13.10
CA LEU A 239 -17.71 6.85 13.37
C LEU A 239 -16.80 7.73 14.21
N PHE A 240 -16.69 9.00 13.87
CA PHE A 240 -15.90 9.96 14.63
C PHE A 240 -16.34 10.04 16.08
N THR A 241 -17.66 10.03 16.34
CA THR A 241 -18.22 10.04 17.69
C THR A 241 -17.89 8.74 18.44
N LYS A 242 -18.06 7.58 17.81
CA LYS A 242 -17.72 6.28 18.42
C LYS A 242 -16.24 6.14 18.73
N LEU A 243 -15.36 6.70 17.90
CA LEU A 243 -13.91 6.67 18.09
C LEU A 243 -13.43 7.61 19.21
N ARG A 244 -14.30 8.47 19.78
CA ARG A 244 -13.92 9.30 20.93
C ARG A 244 -13.54 8.39 22.11
N GLY A 245 -12.28 8.46 22.52
CA GLY A 245 -11.72 7.64 23.61
C GLY A 245 -10.76 6.54 23.15
N TYR A 246 -10.75 6.20 21.86
CA TYR A 246 -9.83 5.23 21.30
C TYR A 246 -8.51 5.90 20.88
N ALA A 247 -7.40 5.17 20.99
CA ALA A 247 -6.11 5.63 20.51
C ALA A 247 -5.99 5.42 19.00
N TYR A 248 -6.22 6.48 18.21
CA TYR A 248 -6.05 6.46 16.76
C TYR A 248 -5.35 7.72 16.23
N GLU A 249 -4.80 7.61 15.03
CA GLU A 249 -4.13 8.68 14.31
C GLU A 249 -4.87 8.97 12.98
N PRO A 250 -5.57 10.11 12.85
CA PRO A 250 -6.14 10.54 11.58
C PRO A 250 -5.05 11.17 10.72
N ILE A 251 -4.91 10.69 9.49
CA ILE A 251 -3.89 11.13 8.54
C ILE A 251 -4.57 11.59 7.27
N LEU A 252 -4.38 12.87 6.95
CA LEU A 252 -4.95 13.48 5.76
C LEU A 252 -4.02 13.29 4.56
N PHE A 253 -4.57 12.80 3.47
CA PHE A 253 -3.94 12.71 2.16
C PHE A 253 -4.50 13.81 1.28
N GLU A 254 -3.61 14.62 0.74
CA GLU A 254 -3.97 15.75 -0.11
C GLU A 254 -4.23 15.29 -1.54
N SER A 255 -5.15 15.94 -2.24
CA SER A 255 -5.37 15.63 -3.65
C SER A 255 -4.16 16.05 -4.48
N ALA A 256 -3.76 15.22 -5.45
CA ALA A 256 -2.64 15.56 -6.33
C ALA A 256 -2.87 16.88 -7.08
N THR A 257 -4.12 17.16 -7.46
CA THR A 257 -4.54 18.41 -8.10
C THR A 257 -4.40 19.65 -7.22
N SER A 258 -4.50 19.51 -5.89
CA SER A 258 -4.38 20.66 -4.98
C SER A 258 -2.95 21.20 -4.88
N ARG A 259 -1.95 20.38 -5.25
CA ARG A 259 -0.52 20.76 -5.34
C ARG A 259 -0.09 21.17 -6.75
N GLY A 260 -1.03 21.22 -7.69
CA GLY A 260 -0.80 21.56 -9.10
C GLY A 260 -0.26 20.40 -9.93
N GLY A 261 -0.32 20.55 -11.26
CA GLY A 261 0.05 19.54 -12.25
C GLY A 261 1.43 18.91 -12.09
N LYS A 262 2.39 19.65 -11.49
CA LYS A 262 3.77 19.19 -11.27
C LYS A 262 3.84 17.84 -10.55
N LEU A 263 2.96 17.62 -9.58
CA LEU A 263 2.99 16.40 -8.79
C LEU A 263 2.63 15.15 -9.63
N LEU A 264 1.70 15.28 -10.57
CA LEU A 264 1.36 14.18 -11.48
C LEU A 264 2.50 13.89 -12.46
N GLY A 265 3.26 14.92 -12.84
CA GLY A 265 4.53 14.75 -13.57
C GLY A 265 5.57 13.97 -12.77
N GLU A 266 5.77 14.28 -11.49
CA GLU A 266 6.68 13.53 -10.60
C GLU A 266 6.21 12.08 -10.42
N MET A 267 4.89 11.87 -10.28
CA MET A 267 4.30 10.52 -10.22
C MET A 267 4.59 9.72 -11.50
N PHE A 268 4.47 10.35 -12.67
CA PHE A 268 4.81 9.73 -13.94
C PHE A 268 6.28 9.29 -13.98
N GLU A 269 7.21 10.16 -13.62
CA GLU A 269 8.65 9.87 -13.63
C GLU A 269 8.99 8.69 -12.73
N GLN A 270 8.44 8.68 -11.51
CA GLN A 270 8.67 7.59 -10.56
C GLN A 270 8.06 6.27 -11.04
N ARG A 271 6.86 6.32 -11.65
CA ARG A 271 6.21 5.15 -12.24
C ARG A 271 7.02 4.59 -13.41
N LEU A 272 7.53 5.46 -14.28
CA LEU A 272 8.40 5.10 -15.40
C LEU A 272 9.71 4.46 -14.92
N ALA A 273 10.34 5.01 -13.89
CA ALA A 273 11.54 4.44 -13.29
C ALA A 273 11.30 3.03 -12.72
N SER A 274 10.19 2.85 -11.99
CA SER A 274 9.80 1.55 -11.43
C SER A 274 9.49 0.52 -12.52
N PHE A 275 8.84 0.94 -13.60
CA PHE A 275 8.57 0.10 -14.76
C PHE A 275 9.85 -0.31 -15.50
N ARG A 276 10.78 0.63 -15.72
CA ARG A 276 12.12 0.35 -16.27
C ARG A 276 12.87 -0.70 -15.43
N ALA A 277 12.86 -0.54 -14.11
CA ALA A 277 13.50 -1.50 -13.19
C ALA A 277 12.85 -2.89 -13.28
N SER A 278 11.53 -2.96 -13.35
CA SER A 278 10.77 -4.22 -13.46
C SER A 278 11.05 -4.94 -14.77
N LEU A 279 11.10 -4.22 -15.90
CA LEU A 279 11.47 -4.78 -17.20
C LEU A 279 12.89 -5.34 -17.21
N LEU A 280 13.82 -4.62 -16.60
CA LEU A 280 15.22 -5.03 -16.55
C LEU A 280 15.41 -6.26 -15.66
N GLN A 281 14.80 -6.30 -14.48
CA GLN A 281 14.94 -7.42 -13.56
C GLN A 281 14.15 -8.67 -14.01
N GLY A 282 12.95 -8.49 -14.56
CA GLY A 282 12.10 -9.60 -14.97
C GLY A 282 12.45 -10.18 -16.34
N TYR A 283 12.80 -9.33 -17.30
CA TYR A 283 12.99 -9.74 -18.70
C TYR A 283 14.39 -9.44 -19.25
N GLY A 284 15.26 -8.77 -18.48
CA GLY A 284 16.58 -8.34 -18.96
C GLY A 284 16.52 -7.25 -20.03
N LEU A 285 15.38 -6.54 -20.14
CA LEU A 285 15.12 -5.55 -21.17
C LEU A 285 15.22 -4.14 -20.63
N GLN A 286 15.88 -3.26 -21.38
CA GLN A 286 15.93 -1.83 -21.13
C GLN A 286 14.85 -1.12 -21.96
N LEU A 287 14.18 -0.14 -21.36
CA LEU A 287 13.21 0.71 -22.05
C LEU A 287 13.78 2.10 -22.24
N ASP A 288 13.90 2.50 -23.51
CA ASP A 288 14.33 3.82 -23.92
C ASP A 288 13.17 4.59 -24.59
N LEU A 289 12.91 5.80 -24.12
CA LEU A 289 11.91 6.69 -24.71
C LEU A 289 12.67 7.73 -25.53
N VAL A 290 12.66 7.56 -26.84
CA VAL A 290 13.52 8.31 -27.76
C VAL A 290 12.92 9.68 -28.06
N GLY A 291 13.79 10.70 -28.15
CA GLY A 291 13.43 12.05 -28.54
C GLY A 291 12.81 12.84 -27.39
N LYS A 292 11.66 13.48 -27.63
CA LYS A 292 10.91 14.26 -26.62
C LYS A 292 9.71 13.52 -26.04
N LEU A 293 9.61 12.20 -26.26
CA LEU A 293 8.44 11.43 -25.86
C LEU A 293 8.23 11.44 -24.34
N GLU A 294 9.29 11.22 -23.56
CA GLU A 294 9.23 11.23 -22.09
C GLU A 294 8.74 12.59 -21.56
N GLU A 295 9.30 13.68 -22.06
CA GLU A 295 8.91 15.05 -21.69
C GLU A 295 7.47 15.38 -22.14
N SER A 296 7.06 14.91 -23.32
CA SER A 296 5.69 15.10 -23.84
C SER A 296 4.66 14.40 -22.95
N ILE A 297 4.89 13.13 -22.60
CA ILE A 297 3.98 12.38 -21.72
C ILE A 297 3.97 13.01 -20.32
N ARG A 298 5.13 13.47 -19.83
CA ARG A 298 5.22 14.18 -18.54
C ARG A 298 4.42 15.48 -18.54
N GLN A 299 4.45 16.25 -19.63
CA GLN A 299 3.64 17.47 -19.75
C GLN A 299 2.16 17.15 -19.79
N GLU A 300 1.76 16.14 -20.56
CA GLU A 300 0.38 15.66 -20.60
C GLU A 300 -0.10 15.21 -19.20
N ALA A 301 0.73 14.46 -18.48
CA ALA A 301 0.48 14.05 -17.09
C ALA A 301 0.25 15.25 -16.17
N CYS A 302 0.97 16.37 -16.37
CA CYS A 302 0.78 17.58 -15.58
C CYS A 302 -0.58 18.26 -15.80
N HIS A 303 -1.29 17.94 -16.87
CA HIS A 303 -2.61 18.51 -17.17
C HIS A 303 -3.78 17.64 -16.72
N LEU A 304 -3.51 16.45 -16.16
CA LEU A 304 -4.54 15.52 -15.72
C LEU A 304 -5.22 15.95 -14.42
N SER A 305 -6.42 15.41 -14.20
CA SER A 305 -7.26 15.73 -13.05
C SER A 305 -6.99 14.84 -11.83
N ASP A 306 -6.44 13.65 -12.02
CA ASP A 306 -6.08 12.75 -10.93
C ASP A 306 -5.07 11.67 -11.33
N ALA A 307 -4.62 10.90 -10.34
CA ALA A 307 -3.66 9.81 -10.53
C ALA A 307 -4.25 8.59 -11.27
N ARG A 308 -5.58 8.47 -11.38
CA ARG A 308 -6.21 7.37 -12.13
C ARG A 308 -6.15 7.64 -13.63
N GLU A 309 -6.41 8.87 -14.05
CA GLU A 309 -6.16 9.32 -15.42
C GLU A 309 -4.69 9.11 -15.80
N LEU A 310 -3.77 9.37 -14.85
CA LEU A 310 -2.34 9.14 -15.06
C LEU A 310 -2.03 7.65 -15.33
N GLU A 311 -2.62 6.71 -14.59
CA GLU A 311 -2.42 5.29 -14.87
C GLU A 311 -3.00 4.89 -16.24
N GLY A 312 -4.12 5.50 -16.65
CA GLY A 312 -4.67 5.35 -18.00
C GLY A 312 -3.69 5.82 -19.08
N LEU A 313 -3.16 7.04 -18.92
CA LEU A 313 -2.14 7.62 -19.81
C LEU A 313 -0.88 6.76 -19.87
N PHE A 314 -0.35 6.35 -18.72
CA PHE A 314 0.84 5.50 -18.62
C PHE A 314 0.62 4.15 -19.32
N THR A 315 -0.56 3.55 -19.13
CA THR A 315 -0.91 2.29 -19.79
C THR A 315 -0.93 2.46 -21.31
N ALA A 316 -1.66 3.45 -21.82
CA ALA A 316 -1.81 3.67 -23.25
C ALA A 316 -0.52 4.10 -23.95
N ARG A 317 0.31 4.93 -23.30
CA ARG A 317 1.51 5.54 -23.93
C ARG A 317 2.80 4.79 -23.68
N VAL A 318 2.86 3.96 -22.62
CA VAL A 318 4.09 3.24 -22.24
C VAL A 318 3.86 1.73 -22.22
N VAL A 319 2.86 1.24 -21.49
CA VAL A 319 2.69 -0.21 -21.28
C VAL A 319 2.24 -0.91 -22.55
N GLU A 320 1.17 -0.44 -23.19
CA GLU A 320 0.62 -1.05 -24.42
C GLU A 320 1.67 -1.10 -25.55
N PRO A 321 2.41 -0.01 -25.87
CA PRO A 321 3.48 -0.06 -26.87
C PRO A 321 4.61 -1.02 -26.53
N VAL A 322 4.97 -1.15 -25.24
CA VAL A 322 5.98 -2.15 -24.81
C VAL A 322 5.44 -3.56 -24.99
N MET A 323 4.18 -3.81 -24.62
CA MET A 323 3.53 -5.10 -24.79
C MET A 323 3.45 -5.51 -26.26
N ASP A 324 3.06 -4.60 -27.16
CA ASP A 324 3.02 -4.85 -28.59
C ASP A 324 4.40 -5.23 -29.13
N ARG A 325 5.47 -4.57 -28.66
CA ARG A 325 6.84 -4.89 -29.03
C ARG A 325 7.29 -6.24 -28.50
N LEU A 326 6.91 -6.59 -27.26
CA LEU A 326 7.18 -7.90 -26.66
C LEU A 326 6.51 -9.02 -27.45
N LEU A 327 5.23 -8.86 -27.82
CA LEU A 327 4.46 -9.83 -28.59
C LEU A 327 4.96 -9.96 -30.04
N ALA A 328 5.46 -8.87 -30.65
CA ALA A 328 6.06 -8.89 -31.97
C ALA A 328 7.45 -9.57 -32.03
N GLY A 329 8.03 -9.90 -30.87
CA GLY A 329 9.36 -10.48 -30.76
C GLY A 329 10.46 -9.43 -30.79
N VAL A 330 10.92 -9.00 -29.61
CA VAL A 330 12.02 -8.03 -29.48
C VAL A 330 13.34 -8.69 -29.86
N GLN A 331 14.02 -8.15 -30.89
CA GLN A 331 15.40 -8.51 -31.19
C GLN A 331 16.35 -7.60 -30.42
N GLY A 332 17.01 -8.13 -29.39
CA GLY A 332 18.00 -7.42 -28.58
C GLY A 332 17.57 -7.18 -27.13
N LYS A 333 18.35 -6.39 -26.39
CA LYS A 333 18.12 -6.09 -24.96
C LYS A 333 17.39 -4.76 -24.72
N THR A 334 17.00 -4.04 -25.77
CA THR A 334 16.47 -2.68 -25.65
C THR A 334 15.18 -2.54 -26.46
N ILE A 335 14.14 -2.03 -25.82
CA ILE A 335 12.90 -1.58 -26.46
C ILE A 335 12.96 -0.06 -26.56
N SER A 336 12.92 0.45 -27.78
CA SER A 336 12.88 1.90 -28.04
C SER A 336 11.49 2.31 -28.50
N LEU A 337 10.85 3.19 -27.74
CA LEU A 337 9.60 3.84 -28.12
C LEU A 337 9.89 5.20 -28.75
N ARG A 338 9.24 5.51 -29.88
CA ARG A 338 9.30 6.84 -30.53
C ARG A 338 7.92 7.46 -30.50
N GLY A 339 7.85 8.76 -30.22
CA GLY A 339 6.62 9.52 -30.41
C GLY A 339 6.29 9.63 -31.90
N SER A 340 5.01 9.52 -32.26
CA SER A 340 4.55 9.92 -33.58
C SER A 340 4.66 11.44 -33.70
N GLU A 341 5.15 11.95 -34.83
CA GLU A 341 5.28 13.39 -35.11
C GLU A 341 3.93 14.11 -35.33
N SER A 342 2.84 13.61 -34.74
CA SER A 342 1.49 14.17 -34.85
C SER A 342 1.05 15.06 -33.67
N ASP A 343 1.88 15.22 -32.64
CA ASP A 343 1.50 15.97 -31.42
C ASP A 343 1.94 17.45 -31.45
N SER A 344 2.01 18.06 -32.65
CA SER A 344 2.17 19.52 -32.79
C SER A 344 1.12 20.12 -33.73
N ALA A 345 0.33 21.06 -33.18
CA ALA A 345 -0.79 21.83 -33.76
C ALA A 345 -2.09 21.00 -33.92
N ASP A 346 -3.25 21.37 -33.40
CA ASP A 346 -3.90 22.68 -33.51
C ASP A 346 -5.15 22.72 -32.60
N THR A 347 -5.31 23.77 -31.80
CA THR A 347 -6.59 24.12 -31.18
C THR A 347 -7.48 24.81 -32.22
N THR A 348 -8.33 24.06 -32.94
CA THR A 348 -9.62 24.57 -33.43
C THR A 348 -10.55 23.42 -33.79
N GLY A 349 -11.83 23.57 -33.43
CA GLY A 349 -12.84 22.51 -33.36
C GLY A 349 -13.19 21.79 -34.66
N GLY A 350 -13.85 20.64 -34.53
CA GLY A 350 -14.56 20.02 -35.64
C GLY A 350 -14.74 18.51 -35.53
N THR A 351 -15.98 18.11 -35.34
CA THR A 351 -16.59 16.78 -35.30
C THR A 351 -16.18 15.80 -36.42
N GLN A 352 -16.29 14.51 -36.08
CA GLN A 352 -16.47 13.30 -36.93
C GLN A 352 -15.21 12.49 -37.31
N GLY A 353 -15.28 11.20 -36.98
CA GLY A 353 -14.18 10.26 -37.05
C GLY A 353 -13.92 9.65 -38.42
N LYS A 354 -12.85 8.85 -38.47
CA LYS A 354 -12.60 7.74 -39.40
C LYS A 354 -11.41 6.92 -38.90
N GLY A 355 -11.44 5.63 -39.21
CA GLY A 355 -10.59 4.59 -38.63
C GLY A 355 -9.09 4.73 -38.90
N HIS A 356 -8.32 4.15 -37.98
CA HIS A 356 -6.88 4.00 -38.11
C HIS A 356 -6.55 2.91 -39.13
N GLU A 357 -6.00 3.32 -40.27
CA GLU A 357 -5.37 2.46 -41.26
C GLU A 357 -3.85 2.55 -41.06
N PHE A 358 -3.24 1.45 -40.59
CA PHE A 358 -1.79 1.34 -40.43
C PHE A 358 -1.15 1.02 -41.79
N VAL A 359 -0.32 1.93 -42.30
CA VAL A 359 0.49 1.70 -43.50
C VAL A 359 1.59 0.68 -43.17
N ARG A 360 1.52 -0.48 -43.83
CA ARG A 360 2.59 -1.50 -43.83
C ARG A 360 3.56 -1.18 -44.97
N GLU A 361 4.72 -0.63 -44.69
CA GLU A 361 5.86 -0.70 -45.61
C GLU A 361 6.65 -1.99 -45.33
N ASN A 362 6.43 -3.00 -46.17
CA ASN A 362 7.24 -4.21 -46.23
C ASN A 362 7.93 -4.22 -47.62
N THR A 363 9.21 -3.89 -47.67
CA THR A 363 10.04 -4.15 -48.87
C THR A 363 10.66 -5.54 -48.71
N PRO A 364 10.47 -6.48 -49.66
CA PRO A 364 11.05 -7.82 -49.55
C PRO A 364 12.50 -7.82 -50.05
N VAL A 365 13.39 -8.46 -49.27
CA VAL A 365 14.76 -8.80 -49.70
C VAL A 365 14.73 -10.19 -50.35
N PRO A 366 15.31 -10.40 -51.55
CA PRO A 366 15.26 -11.69 -52.22
C PRO A 366 16.27 -12.67 -51.62
N VAL A 367 15.80 -13.85 -51.21
CA VAL A 367 16.63 -14.98 -50.80
C VAL A 367 17.19 -15.65 -52.06
N ARG A 368 18.52 -15.60 -52.23
CA ARG A 368 19.22 -16.42 -53.24
C ARG A 368 19.21 -17.89 -52.80
N ARG A 369 18.68 -18.76 -53.66
CA ARG A 369 18.94 -20.21 -53.63
C ARG A 369 20.43 -20.47 -53.83
N LYS A 370 20.98 -21.40 -53.05
CA LYS A 370 22.10 -22.24 -53.46
C LYS A 370 21.67 -23.69 -53.33
N ASP A 371 22.09 -24.45 -54.33
CA ASP A 371 21.72 -25.81 -54.71
C ASP A 371 21.98 -26.88 -53.65
#